data_AF-A0A3M9MQS5-F1
#
_entry.id   AF-A0A3M9MQS5-F1
#
_cell.length_a   1.000
_cell.length_b   1.000
_cell.length_c   1.000
_cell.angle_alpha   90.00
_cell.angle_beta   90.00
_cell.angle_gamma   90.00
#
_symmetry.space_group_name_H-M   'P 1'
#
loop_
_entity.id
_entity.type
_entity.pdbx_description
1 polymer ?
#
loop_
_entity_poly.entity_id
_entity_poly.type
_entity_poly.pdbx_seq_one_letter_code
_entity_poly.pdbx_strand_id
1 'polypeptide(L)'
;MKQLFLILVFVADIPICKAAEKNITAQVVFENLTENTSITGKFFIKELNKVIEVHSMESFKVILPEKGKYSFGFYAENAEASTTYPNRITSGKHTILVKLTKKDNNTKPLTTNTIFINKAQPFELSNTALEEMLQLGKLNFIFHGIQEVIADFSIFKEKYGIGYNTQNCIIDPATYKRTTAHNQRIERYLTEQYGVAWKNDLPAKPFGIK
;
A
#
# COMPACT_ATOMS: atom_id res chain seq x y z
N MET A 1 5.33 -13.25 70.83
CA MET A 1 4.54 -12.29 70.04
C MET A 1 5.00 -12.36 68.58
N LYS A 2 4.22 -13.00 67.70
CA LYS A 2 4.36 -12.87 66.24
C LYS A 2 2.94 -12.87 65.66
N GLN A 3 2.42 -11.69 65.37
CA GLN A 3 1.15 -11.53 64.66
C GLN A 3 1.41 -11.79 63.17
N LEU A 4 0.72 -12.79 62.61
CA LEU A 4 0.75 -13.11 61.20
C LEU A 4 -0.38 -12.31 60.52
N PHE A 5 -0.01 -11.26 59.78
CA PHE A 5 -0.97 -10.51 58.95
C PHE A 5 -1.29 -11.32 57.70
N LEU A 6 -2.55 -11.77 57.58
CA LEU A 6 -3.08 -12.36 56.35
C LEU A 6 -3.55 -11.23 55.42
N ILE A 7 -2.86 -11.04 54.29
CA ILE A 7 -3.27 -10.08 53.25
C ILE A 7 -4.29 -10.78 52.34
N LEU A 8 -5.54 -10.32 52.39
CA LEU A 8 -6.61 -10.77 51.49
C LEU A 8 -6.45 -10.00 50.16
N VAL A 9 -5.99 -10.67 49.11
CA VAL A 9 -5.94 -10.10 47.76
C VAL A 9 -7.30 -10.34 47.08
N PHE A 10 -8.12 -9.29 47.00
CA PHE A 10 -9.36 -9.30 46.21
C PHE A 10 -8.99 -9.12 44.73
N VAL A 11 -8.99 -10.22 43.96
CA VAL A 11 -8.90 -10.16 42.50
C VAL A 11 -10.29 -9.84 41.98
N ALA A 12 -10.53 -8.56 41.71
CA ALA A 12 -11.74 -8.13 41.02
C ALA A 12 -11.60 -8.46 39.53
N ASP A 13 -12.20 -9.56 39.09
CA ASP A 13 -12.42 -9.83 37.66
C ASP A 13 -13.41 -8.79 37.13
N ILE A 14 -12.90 -7.70 36.58
CA ILE A 14 -13.72 -6.74 35.84
C ILE A 14 -14.10 -7.41 34.53
N PRO A 15 -15.39 -7.77 34.28
CA PRO A 15 -15.78 -8.23 32.97
C PRO A 15 -15.59 -7.08 31.99
N ILE A 16 -14.59 -7.19 31.13
CA ILE A 16 -14.42 -6.30 29.98
C ILE A 16 -15.60 -6.60 29.06
N CYS A 17 -16.67 -5.81 29.23
CA CYS A 17 -17.83 -5.86 28.36
C CYS A 17 -17.40 -5.35 26.98
N LYS A 18 -17.00 -6.27 26.09
CA LYS A 18 -16.81 -5.96 24.67
C LYS A 18 -18.19 -5.65 24.09
N ALA A 19 -18.51 -4.36 24.01
CA ALA A 19 -19.69 -3.88 23.31
C ALA A 19 -19.65 -4.45 21.88
N ALA A 20 -20.75 -5.08 21.44
CA ALA A 20 -20.88 -5.62 20.11
C ALA A 20 -20.76 -4.47 19.09
N GLU A 21 -19.65 -4.43 18.36
CA GLU A 21 -19.37 -3.39 17.37
C GLU A 21 -20.37 -3.47 16.22
N LYS A 22 -21.21 -2.43 16.12
CA LYS A 22 -22.18 -2.30 15.04
C LYS A 22 -21.43 -1.88 13.78
N ASN A 23 -21.31 -2.81 12.84
CA ASN A 23 -20.82 -2.58 11.48
C ASN A 23 -21.38 -1.27 10.89
N ILE A 24 -20.49 -0.44 10.34
CA ILE A 24 -20.80 0.85 9.73
C ILE A 24 -20.81 0.69 8.21
N THR A 25 -21.84 1.22 7.56
CA THR A 25 -21.96 1.18 6.10
C THR A 25 -21.55 2.51 5.49
N ALA A 26 -20.58 2.50 4.59
CA ALA A 26 -20.24 3.63 3.74
C ALA A 26 -20.64 3.34 2.28
N GLN A 27 -21.12 4.37 1.58
CA GLN A 27 -21.51 4.28 0.18
C GLN A 27 -20.38 4.83 -0.70
N VAL A 28 -19.97 4.07 -1.71
CA VAL A 28 -19.06 4.51 -2.75
C VAL A 28 -19.87 4.97 -3.94
N VAL A 29 -19.57 6.17 -4.44
CA VAL A 29 -20.27 6.80 -5.57
C VAL A 29 -19.25 7.30 -6.59
N PHE A 30 -19.61 7.31 -7.87
CA PHE A 30 -18.74 7.74 -8.96
C PHE A 30 -19.20 9.09 -9.53
N GLU A 31 -18.25 10.01 -9.72
CA GLU A 31 -18.39 11.19 -10.56
C GLU A 31 -17.53 10.98 -11.81
N ASN A 32 -18.17 10.75 -12.95
CA ASN A 32 -17.49 10.51 -14.21
C ASN A 32 -17.39 11.81 -15.03
N LEU A 33 -16.18 12.37 -15.14
CA LEU A 33 -15.87 13.51 -16.00
C LEU A 33 -15.10 13.07 -17.26
N THR A 34 -15.27 11.81 -17.66
CA THR A 34 -14.66 11.23 -18.86
C THR A 34 -15.73 10.95 -19.91
N GLU A 35 -15.28 10.66 -21.14
CA GLU A 35 -16.16 10.16 -22.21
C GLU A 35 -16.41 8.64 -22.11
N ASN A 36 -15.74 7.95 -21.16
CA ASN A 36 -15.87 6.50 -21.01
C ASN A 36 -17.24 6.15 -20.41
N THR A 37 -17.93 5.19 -21.01
CA THR A 37 -19.20 4.65 -20.52
C THR A 37 -19.02 3.45 -19.58
N SER A 38 -17.81 2.92 -19.48
CA SER A 38 -17.43 1.82 -18.58
C SER A 38 -16.12 2.11 -17.85
N ILE A 39 -15.96 1.45 -16.70
CA ILE A 39 -14.77 1.53 -15.86
C ILE A 39 -14.39 0.12 -15.42
N THR A 40 -13.09 -0.18 -15.49
CA THR A 40 -12.50 -1.33 -14.82
C THR A 40 -11.49 -0.81 -13.83
N GLY A 41 -11.59 -1.29 -12.60
CA GLY A 41 -10.76 -0.77 -11.53
C GLY A 41 -10.80 -1.58 -10.26
N LYS A 42 -10.03 -1.11 -9.29
CA LYS A 42 -9.89 -1.72 -7.97
C LYS A 42 -10.14 -0.64 -6.92
N PHE A 43 -11.08 -0.88 -6.02
CA PHE A 43 -11.33 -0.05 -4.85
C PHE A 43 -10.63 -0.65 -3.62
N PHE A 44 -10.00 0.21 -2.83
CA PHE A 44 -9.16 -0.20 -1.70
C PHE A 44 -9.66 0.41 -0.39
N ILE A 45 -9.72 -0.39 0.67
CA ILE A 45 -9.85 0.07 2.05
C ILE A 45 -8.59 -0.33 2.78
N LYS A 46 -7.70 0.64 3.01
CA LYS A 46 -6.31 0.39 3.37
C LYS A 46 -6.17 -0.32 4.72
N GLU A 47 -6.89 0.12 5.73
CA GLU A 47 -6.80 -0.39 7.11
C GLU A 47 -7.37 -1.79 7.25
N LEU A 48 -8.21 -2.22 6.29
CA LEU A 48 -8.81 -3.54 6.26
C LEU A 48 -8.08 -4.51 5.32
N ASN A 49 -7.03 -4.05 4.63
CA ASN A 49 -6.39 -4.77 3.53
C ASN A 49 -7.40 -5.34 2.52
N LYS A 50 -8.46 -4.57 2.23
CA LYS A 50 -9.58 -5.03 1.42
C LYS A 50 -9.50 -4.43 0.03
N VAL A 51 -9.56 -5.30 -0.97
CA VAL A 51 -9.66 -4.93 -2.39
C VAL A 51 -11.00 -5.40 -2.92
N ILE A 52 -11.67 -4.52 -3.67
CA ILE A 52 -12.94 -4.81 -4.32
C ILE A 52 -12.75 -4.52 -5.80
N GLU A 53 -12.96 -5.53 -6.64
CA GLU A 53 -13.00 -5.33 -8.09
C GLU A 53 -14.26 -4.57 -8.48
N VAL A 54 -14.10 -3.60 -9.37
CA VAL A 54 -15.18 -2.74 -9.84
C VAL A 54 -15.21 -2.80 -11.36
N HIS A 55 -16.35 -3.23 -11.87
CA HIS A 55 -16.60 -3.45 -13.30
C HIS A 55 -17.66 -2.47 -13.87
N SER A 56 -18.20 -1.58 -13.03
CA SER A 56 -19.20 -0.58 -13.41
C SER A 56 -19.10 0.67 -12.53
N MET A 57 -19.68 1.79 -12.99
CA MET A 57 -19.76 3.04 -12.23
C MET A 57 -20.98 3.07 -11.29
N GLU A 58 -21.61 1.92 -11.03
CA GLU A 58 -22.72 1.83 -10.11
C GLU A 58 -22.25 2.05 -8.67
N SER A 59 -23.09 2.74 -7.89
CA SER A 59 -22.79 2.96 -6.48
C SER A 59 -22.87 1.65 -5.70
N PHE A 60 -21.89 1.38 -4.86
CA PHE A 60 -21.87 0.18 -4.02
C PHE A 60 -21.62 0.54 -2.55
N LYS A 61 -21.80 -0.45 -1.67
CA LYS A 61 -21.63 -0.28 -0.22
C LYS A 61 -20.43 -1.04 0.27
N VAL A 62 -19.71 -0.45 1.20
CA VAL A 62 -18.64 -1.11 1.97
C VAL A 62 -19.00 -1.13 3.45
N ILE A 63 -18.62 -2.22 4.10
CA ILE A 63 -18.83 -2.43 5.52
C ILE A 63 -17.51 -2.22 6.25
N LEU A 64 -17.55 -1.40 7.29
CA LEU A 64 -16.43 -1.07 8.16
C LEU A 64 -16.72 -1.60 9.56
N PRO A 65 -15.75 -2.27 10.22
CA PRO A 65 -15.97 -2.92 11.51
C PRO A 65 -16.27 -1.92 12.62
N GLU A 66 -15.58 -0.79 12.62
CA GLU A 66 -15.63 0.18 13.72
C GLU A 66 -15.48 1.64 13.26
N LYS A 67 -15.77 2.58 14.16
CA LYS A 67 -15.54 4.02 13.93
C LYS A 67 -14.04 4.28 13.94
N GLY A 68 -13.52 4.99 12.95
CA GLY A 68 -12.07 5.16 12.87
C GLY A 68 -11.61 5.99 11.70
N LYS A 69 -10.29 6.13 11.59
CA LYS A 69 -9.67 6.69 10.39
C LYS A 69 -9.54 5.57 9.38
N TYR A 70 -10.02 5.81 8.17
CA TYR A 70 -9.87 4.91 7.05
C TYR A 70 -9.32 5.69 5.86
N SER A 71 -8.48 5.03 5.09
CA SER A 71 -7.95 5.51 3.82
C SER A 71 -8.57 4.69 2.69
N PHE A 72 -9.27 5.38 1.80
CA PHE A 72 -9.85 4.80 0.60
C PHE A 72 -9.02 5.19 -0.62
N GLY A 73 -9.05 4.36 -1.64
CA GLY A 73 -8.42 4.63 -2.92
C GLY A 73 -9.13 3.91 -4.05
N PHE A 74 -8.96 4.41 -5.26
CA PHE A 74 -9.46 3.77 -6.46
C PHE A 74 -8.38 3.80 -7.54
N TYR A 75 -8.13 2.64 -8.15
CA TYR A 75 -7.34 2.53 -9.35
C TYR A 75 -8.27 2.28 -10.53
N ALA A 76 -8.09 3.04 -11.60
CA ALA A 76 -8.80 2.90 -12.87
C ALA A 76 -7.81 2.53 -13.97
N GLU A 77 -8.17 1.59 -14.84
CA GLU A 77 -7.32 1.21 -15.97
C GLU A 77 -7.31 2.27 -17.07
N ASN A 78 -8.49 2.82 -17.38
CA ASN A 78 -8.78 3.69 -18.52
C ASN A 78 -9.05 5.16 -18.15
N ALA A 79 -8.83 5.56 -16.89
CA ALA A 79 -9.05 6.93 -16.42
C ALA A 79 -8.05 7.31 -15.32
N GLU A 80 -7.92 8.60 -15.05
CA GLU A 80 -7.36 9.07 -13.78
C GLU A 80 -8.44 9.05 -12.71
N ALA A 81 -8.08 8.66 -11.49
CA ALA A 81 -9.02 8.53 -10.39
C ALA A 81 -8.50 9.25 -9.14
N SER A 82 -9.42 9.95 -8.46
CA SER A 82 -9.19 10.51 -7.13
C SER A 82 -10.34 10.16 -6.21
N THR A 83 -10.05 10.08 -4.91
CA THR A 83 -11.04 9.69 -3.89
C THR A 83 -11.17 10.75 -2.81
N THR A 84 -12.39 11.19 -2.56
CA THR A 84 -12.74 12.14 -1.49
C THR A 84 -13.64 11.48 -0.47
N TYR A 85 -13.28 11.59 0.81
CA TYR A 85 -14.00 10.95 1.92
C TYR A 85 -13.75 11.69 3.24
N PRO A 86 -14.60 11.49 4.27
CA PRO A 86 -14.40 12.11 5.57
C PRO A 86 -13.08 11.70 6.24
N ASN A 87 -12.45 12.63 6.94
CA ASN A 87 -11.22 12.37 7.71
C ASN A 87 -11.38 11.28 8.79
N ARG A 88 -12.62 11.00 9.23
CA ARG A 88 -12.95 9.95 10.20
C ARG A 88 -14.35 9.41 9.96
N ILE A 89 -14.48 8.09 9.98
CA ILE A 89 -15.74 7.36 9.93
C ILE A 89 -16.40 7.36 11.31
N THR A 90 -17.67 7.70 11.34
CA THR A 90 -18.55 7.74 12.51
C THR A 90 -19.74 6.79 12.30
N SER A 91 -20.66 6.67 13.27
CA SER A 91 -21.88 5.86 13.11
C SER A 91 -22.91 6.42 12.12
N GLY A 92 -22.65 7.61 11.55
CA GLY A 92 -23.51 8.19 10.53
C GLY A 92 -23.38 7.52 9.15
N LYS A 93 -24.15 8.01 8.19
CA LYS A 93 -23.99 7.65 6.77
C LYS A 93 -22.77 8.37 6.22
N HIS A 94 -21.89 7.64 5.53
CA HIS A 94 -20.69 8.20 4.89
C HIS A 94 -20.72 7.92 3.40
N THR A 95 -20.25 8.89 2.63
CA THR A 95 -20.06 8.78 1.19
C THR A 95 -18.59 8.92 0.86
N ILE A 96 -18.10 8.00 0.03
CA ILE A 96 -16.77 8.02 -0.57
C ILE A 96 -16.98 8.32 -2.05
N LEU A 97 -16.52 9.49 -2.49
CA LEU A 97 -16.62 9.92 -3.88
C LEU A 97 -15.37 9.46 -4.63
N VAL A 98 -15.56 8.71 -5.72
CA VAL A 98 -14.54 8.41 -6.72
C VAL A 98 -14.77 9.33 -7.91
N LYS A 99 -13.84 10.24 -8.15
CA LYS A 99 -13.87 11.15 -9.29
C LYS A 99 -12.96 10.63 -10.39
N LEU A 100 -13.52 10.44 -11.59
CA LEU A 100 -12.82 9.98 -12.78
C LEU A 100 -12.59 11.15 -13.74
N THR A 101 -11.35 11.33 -14.18
CA THR A 101 -10.96 12.38 -15.13
C THR A 101 -10.23 11.79 -16.34
N LYS A 102 -10.26 12.51 -17.46
CA LYS A 102 -9.57 12.11 -18.68
C LYS A 102 -8.09 11.94 -18.36
N LYS A 103 -7.54 10.80 -18.76
CA LYS A 103 -6.11 10.52 -18.69
C LYS A 103 -5.42 11.38 -19.73
N ASP A 104 -4.61 12.33 -19.30
CA ASP A 104 -3.91 13.21 -20.22
C ASP A 104 -2.66 12.50 -20.75
N ASN A 105 -2.63 12.24 -22.06
CA ASN A 105 -1.51 11.54 -22.71
C ASN A 105 -0.28 12.46 -22.91
N ASN A 106 -0.46 13.78 -22.73
CA ASN A 106 0.60 14.79 -22.88
C ASN A 106 1.24 15.21 -21.56
N THR A 107 0.71 14.74 -20.43
CA THR A 107 1.56 14.62 -19.26
C THR A 107 2.63 13.61 -19.64
N LYS A 108 3.92 13.99 -19.61
CA LYS A 108 5.01 12.98 -19.50
C LYS A 108 4.44 11.91 -18.58
N PRO A 109 4.42 10.61 -18.96
CA PRO A 109 3.87 9.57 -18.10
C PRO A 109 4.44 9.91 -16.77
N LEU A 110 3.56 10.31 -15.86
CA LEU A 110 4.00 10.88 -14.63
C LEU A 110 4.90 9.75 -14.13
N THR A 111 6.21 10.00 -14.05
CA THR A 111 7.16 9.00 -13.56
C THR A 111 6.92 8.84 -12.05
N THR A 112 5.72 9.13 -11.59
CA THR A 112 4.97 8.29 -10.70
C THR A 112 4.82 6.84 -11.24
N ASN A 113 5.91 6.11 -11.43
CA ASN A 113 6.29 5.03 -10.52
C ASN A 113 6.19 5.31 -9.00
N THR A 114 5.32 6.22 -8.55
CA THR A 114 4.59 6.03 -7.30
C THR A 114 3.52 5.00 -7.60
N ILE A 115 3.96 3.74 -7.64
CA ILE A 115 3.27 2.77 -6.79
C ILE A 115 3.06 3.55 -5.49
N PHE A 116 1.82 3.85 -5.16
CA PHE A 116 1.48 4.37 -3.85
C PHE A 116 1.93 3.30 -2.85
N ILE A 117 3.21 3.31 -2.48
CA ILE A 117 3.70 2.63 -1.29
C ILE A 117 3.19 3.49 -0.14
N ASN A 118 1.89 3.30 0.12
CA ASN A 118 1.08 4.13 0.98
C ASN A 118 1.66 4.15 2.39
N LYS A 119 1.45 5.28 3.04
CA LYS A 119 2.05 5.75 4.31
C LYS A 119 1.74 4.95 5.58
N ALA A 120 1.41 3.65 5.51
CA ALA A 120 1.20 2.83 6.71
C ALA A 120 1.67 1.39 6.50
N GLN A 121 2.85 1.08 7.06
CA GLN A 121 3.37 -0.27 7.40
C GLN A 121 3.44 -1.33 6.26
N PRO A 122 4.33 -2.33 6.38
CA PRO A 122 4.79 -3.11 5.24
C PRO A 122 3.71 -4.10 4.84
N PHE A 123 3.15 -3.93 3.64
CA PHE A 123 2.60 -5.06 2.93
C PHE A 123 3.77 -6.01 2.72
N GLU A 124 3.83 -7.14 3.43
CA GLU A 124 4.72 -8.22 3.02
C GLU A 124 4.20 -8.66 1.65
N LEU A 125 4.79 -8.10 0.58
CA LEU A 125 4.55 -8.55 -0.78
C LEU A 125 4.74 -10.07 -0.79
N SER A 126 3.71 -10.85 -1.08
CA SER A 126 3.85 -12.30 -1.20
C SER A 126 4.76 -12.64 -2.38
N ASN A 127 5.35 -13.84 -2.41
CA ASN A 127 6.17 -14.27 -3.55
C ASN A 127 5.35 -14.21 -4.86
N THR A 128 4.08 -14.61 -4.80
CA THR A 128 3.14 -14.49 -5.94
C THR A 128 2.99 -13.06 -6.45
N ALA A 129 2.87 -12.07 -5.55
CA ALA A 129 2.77 -10.67 -5.96
C ALA A 129 4.08 -10.16 -6.60
N LEU A 130 5.24 -10.61 -6.09
CA LEU A 130 6.53 -10.28 -6.70
C LEU A 130 6.68 -10.91 -8.09
N GLU A 131 6.27 -12.16 -8.25
CA GLU A 131 6.30 -12.89 -9.52
C GLU A 131 5.41 -12.21 -10.57
N GLU A 132 4.20 -11.79 -10.19
CA GLU A 132 3.31 -11.02 -11.06
C GLU A 132 3.98 -9.70 -11.50
N MET A 133 4.57 -8.96 -10.55
CA MET A 133 5.30 -7.72 -10.85
C MET A 133 6.53 -7.96 -11.73
N LEU A 134 7.20 -9.10 -11.57
CA LEU A 134 8.36 -9.49 -12.36
C LEU A 134 7.95 -9.80 -13.81
N GLN A 135 6.88 -10.56 -14.01
CA GLN A 135 6.32 -10.86 -15.34
C GLN A 135 5.87 -9.61 -16.08
N LEU A 136 5.34 -8.62 -15.35
CA LEU A 136 4.96 -7.32 -15.90
C LEU A 136 6.15 -6.39 -16.15
N GLY A 137 7.38 -6.77 -15.75
CA GLY A 137 8.57 -5.93 -15.86
C GLY A 137 8.53 -4.69 -14.95
N LYS A 138 7.75 -4.74 -13.87
CA LYS A 138 7.47 -3.60 -12.96
C LYS A 138 8.18 -3.71 -11.61
N LEU A 139 8.85 -4.83 -11.32
CA LEU A 139 9.59 -4.99 -10.07
C LEU A 139 10.90 -4.20 -10.10
N ASN A 140 11.06 -3.27 -9.16
CA ASN A 140 12.21 -2.37 -9.10
C ASN A 140 12.68 -2.16 -7.66
N PHE A 141 13.99 -2.08 -7.46
CA PHE A 141 14.56 -1.48 -6.25
C PHE A 141 14.27 0.02 -6.20
N ILE A 142 14.13 0.56 -5.00
CA ILE A 142 13.96 2.01 -4.79
C ILE A 142 15.25 2.62 -4.29
N PHE A 143 15.72 3.63 -5.00
CA PHE A 143 16.81 4.51 -4.61
C PHE A 143 16.24 5.88 -4.25
N HIS A 144 16.91 6.57 -3.33
CA HIS A 144 16.60 7.95 -3.01
C HIS A 144 17.79 8.84 -3.29
N GLY A 145 17.58 9.89 -4.05
CA GLY A 145 18.63 10.81 -4.47
C GLY A 145 18.06 12.03 -5.19
N ILE A 146 18.88 13.09 -5.27
CA ILE A 146 18.57 14.29 -6.07
C ILE A 146 18.82 14.00 -7.57
N GLN A 147 19.69 13.04 -7.86
CA GLN A 147 20.04 12.60 -9.21
C GLN A 147 19.70 11.13 -9.36
N GLU A 148 19.37 10.71 -10.58
CA GLU A 148 19.21 9.29 -10.90
C GLU A 148 20.50 8.52 -10.60
N VAL A 149 20.36 7.25 -10.25
CA VAL A 149 21.52 6.35 -10.12
C VAL A 149 22.23 6.30 -11.47
N ILE A 150 23.50 6.73 -11.50
CA ILE A 150 24.33 6.79 -12.71
C ILE A 150 24.77 5.39 -13.17
N ALA A 151 24.64 4.38 -12.29
CA ALA A 151 25.03 3.01 -12.59
C ALA A 151 24.05 2.33 -13.55
N ASP A 152 24.58 1.62 -14.55
CA ASP A 152 23.77 0.90 -15.53
C ASP A 152 23.19 -0.40 -14.95
N PHE A 153 21.86 -0.47 -14.86
CA PHE A 153 21.12 -1.64 -14.39
C PHE A 153 20.68 -2.58 -15.53
N SER A 154 21.02 -2.30 -16.79
CA SER A 154 20.52 -3.06 -17.94
C SER A 154 20.87 -4.55 -17.85
N ILE A 155 22.13 -4.88 -17.53
CA ILE A 155 22.60 -6.27 -17.36
C ILE A 155 21.88 -6.94 -16.18
N PHE A 156 21.74 -6.25 -15.06
CA PHE A 156 21.04 -6.78 -13.89
C PHE A 156 19.56 -7.03 -14.18
N LYS A 157 18.91 -6.10 -14.90
CA LYS A 157 17.50 -6.20 -15.29
C LYS A 157 17.27 -7.31 -16.31
N GLU A 158 18.18 -7.49 -17.27
CA GLU A 158 18.10 -8.60 -18.23
C GLU A 158 18.22 -9.95 -17.52
N LYS A 159 19.18 -10.07 -16.59
CA LYS A 159 19.44 -11.31 -15.86
C LYS A 159 18.35 -11.67 -14.85
N TYR A 160 17.83 -10.69 -14.12
CA TYR A 160 16.94 -10.90 -12.98
C TYR A 160 15.52 -10.39 -13.17
N GLY A 161 15.23 -9.65 -14.24
CA GLY A 161 13.94 -9.01 -14.50
C GLY A 161 13.64 -7.80 -13.59
N ILE A 162 14.59 -7.40 -12.73
CA ILE A 162 14.40 -6.36 -11.71
C ILE A 162 15.20 -5.12 -12.07
N GLY A 163 14.53 -3.97 -12.13
CA GLY A 163 15.16 -2.68 -12.40
C GLY A 163 15.38 -1.84 -11.14
N TYR A 164 15.50 -0.53 -11.35
CA TYR A 164 15.54 0.46 -10.29
C TYR A 164 14.64 1.64 -10.62
N ASN A 165 14.18 2.31 -9.56
CA ASN A 165 13.50 3.59 -9.64
C ASN A 165 14.17 4.56 -8.66
N THR A 166 14.41 5.78 -9.12
CA THR A 166 14.87 6.86 -8.25
C THR A 166 13.67 7.65 -7.76
N GLN A 167 13.58 7.85 -6.46
CA GLN A 167 12.62 8.75 -5.82
C GLN A 167 13.36 9.93 -5.21
N ASN A 168 12.66 11.05 -5.00
CA ASN A 168 13.22 12.24 -4.37
C ASN A 168 13.90 11.89 -3.02
N CYS A 169 14.91 12.67 -2.66
CA CYS A 169 15.61 12.54 -1.37
C CYS A 169 14.63 12.41 -0.20
N ILE A 170 14.82 11.38 0.62
CA ILE A 170 13.94 11.13 1.77
C ILE A 170 14.17 12.20 2.82
N ILE A 171 13.11 12.91 3.17
CA ILE A 171 13.08 13.81 4.34
C ILE A 171 12.23 13.19 5.47
N ASP A 172 11.34 12.22 5.17
CA ASP A 172 10.45 11.63 6.18
C ASP A 172 10.84 10.17 6.58
N PRO A 173 10.94 9.87 7.90
CA PRO A 173 11.29 8.52 8.40
C PRO A 173 10.33 7.40 7.99
N ALA A 174 9.07 7.72 7.70
CA ALA A 174 8.09 6.71 7.33
C ALA A 174 8.38 6.16 5.93
N THR A 175 8.75 7.03 4.98
CA THR A 175 9.18 6.63 3.64
C THR A 175 10.45 5.81 3.69
N TYR A 176 11.43 6.21 4.49
CA TYR A 176 12.65 5.43 4.74
C TYR A 176 12.34 3.98 5.14
N LYS A 177 11.45 3.78 6.13
CA LYS A 177 11.09 2.45 6.62
C LYS A 177 10.40 1.61 5.54
N ARG A 178 9.55 2.24 4.71
CA ARG A 178 8.84 1.55 3.63
C ARG A 178 9.79 1.13 2.51
N THR A 179 10.67 2.02 2.07
CA THR A 179 11.71 1.72 1.08
C THR A 179 12.62 0.60 1.55
N THR A 180 13.05 0.64 2.82
CA THR A 180 13.87 -0.42 3.42
C THR A 180 13.15 -1.76 3.38
N ALA A 181 11.89 -1.81 3.83
CA ALA A 181 11.11 -3.05 3.82
C ALA A 181 10.88 -3.60 2.40
N HIS A 182 10.59 -2.72 1.44
CA HIS A 182 10.43 -3.09 0.03
C HIS A 182 11.72 -3.69 -0.56
N ASN A 183 12.85 -3.00 -0.41
CA ASN A 183 14.12 -3.47 -0.94
C ASN A 183 14.60 -4.75 -0.25
N GLN A 184 14.41 -4.88 1.07
CA GLN A 184 14.71 -6.12 1.81
C GLN A 184 13.82 -7.29 1.39
N ARG A 185 12.59 -7.01 0.95
CA ARG A 185 11.70 -8.05 0.45
C ARG A 185 12.16 -8.60 -0.90
N ILE A 186 12.61 -7.72 -1.78
CA ILE A 186 13.25 -8.10 -3.05
C ILE A 186 14.57 -8.85 -2.77
N GLU A 187 15.38 -8.37 -1.83
CA GLU A 187 16.62 -9.02 -1.41
C GLU A 187 16.37 -10.47 -0.97
N ARG A 188 15.35 -10.69 -0.13
CA ARG A 188 14.95 -12.02 0.33
C ARG A 188 14.53 -12.90 -0.83
N TYR A 189 13.68 -12.40 -1.73
CA TYR A 189 13.24 -13.12 -2.92
C TYR A 189 14.42 -13.55 -3.80
N LEU A 190 15.30 -12.62 -4.15
CA LEU A 190 16.48 -12.93 -4.96
C LEU A 190 17.41 -13.92 -4.26
N THR A 191 17.52 -13.85 -2.93
CA THR A 191 18.34 -14.78 -2.14
C THR A 191 17.72 -16.18 -2.09
N GLU A 192 16.39 -16.28 -1.99
CA GLU A 192 15.65 -17.54 -2.07
C GLU A 192 15.80 -18.21 -3.45
N GLN A 193 15.78 -17.42 -4.54
CA GLN A 193 15.83 -17.94 -5.91
C GLN A 193 17.26 -18.22 -6.40
N TYR A 194 18.23 -17.38 -6.05
CA TYR A 194 19.55 -17.36 -6.67
C TYR A 194 20.72 -17.47 -5.67
N GLY A 195 20.42 -17.69 -4.38
CA GLY A 195 21.43 -17.63 -3.32
C GLY A 195 21.97 -16.22 -3.11
N VAL A 196 23.13 -16.04 -2.48
CA VAL A 196 23.68 -14.68 -2.22
C VAL A 196 24.47 -14.10 -3.40
N ALA A 197 24.72 -14.88 -4.45
CA ALA A 197 25.62 -14.51 -5.55
C ALA A 197 25.11 -13.33 -6.39
N TRP A 198 23.78 -13.14 -6.50
CA TRP A 198 23.18 -12.02 -7.25
C TRP A 198 23.63 -10.64 -6.75
N LYS A 199 24.07 -10.55 -5.48
CA LYS A 199 24.57 -9.29 -4.91
C LYS A 199 25.83 -8.78 -5.61
N ASN A 200 26.62 -9.68 -6.20
CA ASN A 200 27.82 -9.32 -6.95
C ASN A 200 27.50 -8.68 -8.31
N ASP A 201 26.28 -8.90 -8.81
CA ASP A 201 25.83 -8.38 -10.10
C ASP A 201 25.14 -7.01 -9.94
N LEU A 202 24.91 -6.55 -8.70
CA LEU A 202 24.33 -5.24 -8.45
C LEU A 202 25.32 -4.13 -8.84
N PRO A 203 24.96 -3.23 -9.75
CA PRO A 203 25.84 -2.14 -10.17
C PRO A 203 25.89 -1.00 -9.16
N ALA A 204 24.91 -0.92 -8.25
CA ALA A 204 24.87 -0.03 -7.11
C ALA A 204 24.11 -0.71 -5.96
N LYS A 205 24.31 -0.26 -4.72
CA LYS A 205 23.64 -0.83 -3.53
C LYS A 205 22.31 -0.10 -3.25
N PRO A 206 21.14 -0.75 -3.46
CA PRO A 206 19.85 -0.24 -3.02
C PRO A 206 19.81 0.13 -1.54
N PHE A 207 18.86 1.01 -1.21
CA PHE A 207 18.67 1.43 0.16
C PHE A 207 18.21 0.27 1.06
N GLY A 208 18.84 0.06 2.22
CA GLY A 208 18.33 -0.85 3.25
C GLY A 208 18.57 -2.36 3.04
N ILE A 209 19.22 -2.77 1.94
CA ILE A 209 19.68 -4.17 1.75
C ILE A 209 20.99 -4.42 2.49
N LYS A 210 21.21 -5.64 2.99
CA LYS A 210 22.40 -5.99 3.79
C LYS A 210 23.55 -6.48 2.92
#